data_AF-A0A971KSY1-F1
#
_entry.id   AF-A0A971KSY1-F1
#
_cell.length_a   1.000
_cell.length_b   1.000
_cell.length_c   1.000
_cell.angle_alpha   90.00
_cell.angle_beta   90.00
_cell.angle_gamma   90.00
#
_symmetry.space_group_name_H-M   'P 1'
#
loop_
_entity.id
_entity.type
_entity.pdbx_description
1 polymer ?
#
loop_
_entity_poly.entity_id
_entity_poly.type
_entity_poly.pdbx_seq_one_letter_code
_entity_poly.pdbx_strand_id
1 'polypeptide(L)'
;MKKQINYIIRQVSPEHADFSYYFDDDGLTGAGGDYCYNLFIVAQSRNVGGFNEEEYQSLQTEIEELFENYDDIINKHEYAQYPSVGAMLLDLGLIDNIHNTRRIKEITDWLKACQEKPNPPYRNYRIMAEAFPEETTAEYLTFRTGKQWSTDSARGYSQGDYVKMVYCEELEHYKDGVQHYGKIWLGAATEFYVINLDENGEEVDTCGGYIIADSQAWDDEDRKKLICEWAGIPEDEALLEMIDSYKTVMQYTYRTV
;
A
#
# COMPACT_ATOMS: atom_id res chain seq x y z
N MET A 1 -44.68 7.44 -3.62
CA MET A 1 -44.16 8.19 -4.78
C MET A 1 -42.91 7.48 -5.27
N LYS A 2 -42.76 7.20 -6.56
CA LYS A 2 -41.44 6.82 -7.10
C LYS A 2 -40.53 8.04 -6.90
N LYS A 3 -39.42 7.86 -6.20
CA LYS A 3 -38.40 8.92 -6.09
C LYS A 3 -37.79 9.13 -7.47
N GLN A 4 -37.48 10.38 -7.78
CA GLN A 4 -36.81 10.74 -9.02
C GLN A 4 -35.35 10.28 -8.92
N ILE A 5 -34.85 9.62 -9.96
CA ILE A 5 -33.45 9.26 -10.06
C ILE A 5 -32.73 10.44 -10.68
N ASN A 6 -31.74 10.96 -9.95
CA ASN A 6 -30.92 12.10 -10.35
C ASN A 6 -29.48 11.67 -10.71
N TYR A 7 -29.09 10.45 -10.31
CA TYR A 7 -27.73 9.96 -10.46
C TYR A 7 -27.70 8.53 -11.00
N ILE A 8 -26.77 8.26 -11.91
CA ILE A 8 -26.41 6.90 -12.34
C ILE A 8 -24.98 6.62 -11.87
N ILE A 9 -24.82 5.54 -11.13
CA ILE A 9 -23.53 4.95 -10.79
C ILE A 9 -23.28 3.84 -11.80
N ARG A 10 -22.31 4.00 -12.70
CA ARG A 10 -22.06 3.06 -13.79
C ARG A 10 -20.69 2.42 -13.64
N GLN A 11 -20.64 1.09 -13.62
CA GLN A 11 -19.39 0.34 -13.63
C GLN A 11 -18.58 0.64 -14.90
N VAL A 12 -17.27 0.87 -14.73
CA VAL A 12 -16.32 0.98 -15.84
C VAL A 12 -15.89 -0.41 -16.27
N SER A 13 -15.87 -0.66 -17.58
CA SER A 13 -15.38 -1.93 -18.11
C SER A 13 -13.92 -2.18 -17.70
N PRO A 14 -13.52 -3.41 -17.35
CA PRO A 14 -12.14 -3.69 -16.94
C PRO A 14 -11.06 -3.28 -17.95
N GLU A 15 -11.36 -3.31 -19.26
CA GLU A 15 -10.46 -2.84 -20.32
C GLU A 15 -10.27 -1.32 -20.37
N HIS A 16 -11.08 -0.57 -19.63
CA HIS A 16 -11.04 0.89 -19.53
C HIS A 16 -10.68 1.37 -18.11
N ALA A 17 -10.62 0.45 -17.13
CA ALA A 17 -10.21 0.77 -15.79
C ALA A 17 -8.68 0.90 -15.73
N ASP A 18 -8.21 2.02 -15.19
CA ASP A 18 -6.79 2.28 -14.96
C ASP A 18 -6.59 2.76 -13.51
N PHE A 19 -6.10 1.86 -12.65
CA PHE A 19 -5.90 2.16 -11.24
C PHE A 19 -4.59 2.90 -10.95
N SER A 20 -3.75 3.18 -11.97
CA SER A 20 -2.48 3.88 -11.75
C SER A 20 -2.68 5.25 -11.10
N TYR A 21 -3.69 6.00 -11.55
CA TYR A 21 -4.03 7.32 -11.00
C TYR A 21 -4.39 7.31 -9.51
N TYR A 22 -4.85 6.18 -8.96
CA TYR A 22 -5.13 6.05 -7.53
C TYR A 22 -3.87 6.21 -6.67
N PHE A 23 -2.71 5.87 -7.24
CA PHE A 23 -1.42 5.91 -6.56
C PHE A 23 -0.63 7.18 -6.87
N ASP A 24 -1.10 8.03 -7.78
CA ASP A 24 -0.51 9.34 -8.03
C ASP A 24 -0.88 10.37 -6.93
N ASP A 25 -1.66 9.95 -5.92
CA ASP A 25 -2.02 10.79 -4.77
C ASP A 25 -0.81 11.01 -3.84
N ASP A 26 -0.43 12.27 -3.66
CA ASP A 26 0.60 12.70 -2.71
C ASP A 26 0.29 12.25 -1.27
N GLY A 27 -0.98 11.95 -0.95
CA GLY A 27 -1.41 11.41 0.33
C GLY A 27 -0.91 10.00 0.66
N LEU A 28 -0.33 9.27 -0.31
CA LEU A 28 0.26 7.95 -0.11
C LEU A 28 1.80 7.96 -0.20
N THR A 29 2.41 9.12 -0.45
CA THR A 29 3.86 9.28 -0.66
C THR A 29 4.48 10.25 0.35
N GLY A 30 5.81 10.24 0.44
CA GLY A 30 6.56 11.17 1.29
C GLY A 30 6.52 12.63 0.84
N ALA A 31 5.97 12.91 -0.34
CA ALA A 31 5.88 14.26 -0.90
C ALA A 31 5.08 15.22 0.00
N GLY A 32 4.12 14.69 0.78
CA GLY A 32 3.34 15.45 1.77
C GLY A 32 4.14 15.92 3.00
N GLY A 33 5.37 15.44 3.20
CA GLY A 33 6.30 15.90 4.24
C GLY A 33 6.22 15.21 5.60
N ASP A 34 5.15 14.44 5.90
CA ASP A 34 5.11 13.52 7.04
C ASP A 34 5.18 12.08 6.52
N TYR A 35 6.30 11.41 6.80
CA TYR A 35 6.59 10.06 6.34
C TYR A 35 5.51 9.04 6.71
N CYS A 36 4.66 9.34 7.70
CA CYS A 36 3.63 8.42 8.14
C CYS A 36 2.39 8.36 7.25
N TYR A 37 2.28 9.24 6.26
CA TYR A 37 1.34 9.08 5.15
C TYR A 37 1.89 8.15 4.06
N ASN A 38 3.14 7.69 4.17
CA ASN A 38 3.72 6.80 3.18
C ASN A 38 3.12 5.40 3.33
N LEU A 39 2.65 4.88 2.20
CA LEU A 39 2.38 3.48 2.01
C LEU A 39 3.47 2.89 1.12
N PHE A 40 4.11 1.82 1.59
CA PHE A 40 4.98 1.01 0.73
C PHE A 40 4.22 -0.23 0.30
N ILE A 41 4.13 -0.48 -1.01
CA ILE A 41 3.60 -1.74 -1.53
C ILE A 41 4.77 -2.53 -2.09
N VAL A 42 5.15 -3.58 -1.35
CA VAL A 42 6.31 -4.41 -1.63
C VAL A 42 5.85 -5.64 -2.42
N ALA A 43 6.18 -5.65 -3.70
CA ALA A 43 5.90 -6.77 -4.59
C ALA A 43 6.99 -7.84 -4.44
N GLN A 44 6.61 -9.09 -4.16
CA GLN A 44 7.56 -10.22 -4.08
C GLN A 44 8.07 -10.67 -5.46
N SER A 45 7.48 -10.16 -6.53
CA SER A 45 7.84 -10.47 -7.91
C SER A 45 9.02 -9.59 -8.35
N ARG A 46 10.18 -10.23 -8.55
CA ARG A 46 11.46 -9.62 -9.04
C ARG A 46 11.37 -8.76 -10.31
N ASN A 47 10.22 -8.70 -10.98
CA ASN A 47 10.03 -8.09 -12.29
C ASN A 47 8.89 -7.06 -12.34
N VAL A 48 8.26 -6.72 -11.21
CA VAL A 48 7.21 -5.69 -11.16
C VAL A 48 7.58 -4.75 -10.04
N GLY A 49 7.92 -3.51 -10.40
CA GLY A 49 8.27 -2.51 -9.42
C GLY A 49 7.09 -2.21 -8.50
N GLY A 50 7.37 -2.10 -7.20
CA GLY A 50 6.37 -1.75 -6.19
C GLY A 50 5.92 -0.30 -6.28
N PHE A 51 4.86 0.06 -5.55
CA PHE A 51 4.54 1.47 -5.28
C PHE A 51 5.53 2.02 -4.26
N ASN A 52 6.08 3.22 -4.51
CA ASN A 52 7.19 3.81 -3.75
C ASN A 52 8.43 2.91 -3.66
N GLU A 53 8.73 2.15 -4.73
CA GLU A 53 9.84 1.21 -4.72
C GLU A 53 11.20 1.88 -4.49
N GLU A 54 11.48 3.01 -5.14
CA GLU A 54 12.77 3.70 -4.98
C GLU A 54 13.01 4.16 -3.53
N GLU A 55 11.98 4.73 -2.89
CA GLU A 55 12.03 5.11 -1.47
C GLU A 55 12.23 3.88 -0.58
N TYR A 56 11.49 2.80 -0.85
CA TYR A 56 11.63 1.55 -0.11
C TYR A 56 13.03 0.93 -0.27
N GLN A 57 13.59 0.94 -1.48
CA GLN A 57 14.95 0.47 -1.74
C GLN A 57 15.99 1.32 -1.01
N SER A 58 15.81 2.65 -0.97
CA SER A 58 16.67 3.54 -0.18
C SER A 58 16.63 3.19 1.31
N LEU A 59 15.44 2.92 1.87
CA LEU A 59 15.31 2.44 3.25
C LEU A 59 16.00 1.09 3.46
N GLN A 60 15.87 0.15 2.53
CA GLN A 60 16.57 -1.14 2.63
C GLN A 60 18.08 -0.94 2.68
N THR A 61 18.64 -0.08 1.83
CA THR A 61 20.08 0.23 1.85
C THR A 61 20.52 0.83 3.19
N GLU A 62 19.75 1.79 3.74
CA GLU A 62 20.07 2.35 5.07
C GLU A 62 20.03 1.29 6.18
N ILE A 63 19.08 0.35 6.12
CA ILE A 63 18.98 -0.76 7.08
C ILE A 63 20.15 -1.73 6.92
N GLU A 64 20.56 -2.04 5.69
CA GLU A 64 21.72 -2.88 5.40
C GLU A 64 23.01 -2.27 5.96
N GLU A 65 23.24 -0.97 5.71
CA GLU A 65 24.38 -0.22 6.28
C GLU A 65 24.36 -0.22 7.81
N LEU A 66 23.18 -0.10 8.43
CA LEU A 66 23.02 -0.21 9.88
C LEU A 66 23.44 -1.60 10.39
N PHE A 67 23.08 -2.67 9.70
CA PHE A 67 23.48 -4.03 10.07
C PHE A 67 24.97 -4.28 9.88
N GLU A 68 25.56 -3.78 8.79
CA GLU A 68 27.01 -3.88 8.55
C GLU A 68 27.81 -3.19 9.65
N ASN A 69 27.45 -1.93 9.97
CA ASN A 69 28.10 -1.20 11.04
C ASN A 69 27.92 -1.86 12.42
N TYR A 70 26.75 -2.43 12.69
CA TYR A 70 26.51 -3.19 13.92
C TYR A 70 27.41 -4.43 14.01
N ASP A 71 27.51 -5.21 12.94
CA ASP A 71 28.37 -6.40 12.88
C ASP A 71 29.85 -6.03 13.11
N ASP A 72 30.31 -4.97 12.46
CA ASP A 72 31.66 -4.43 12.61
C ASP A 72 32.00 -4.11 14.07
N ILE A 73 31.08 -3.46 14.78
CA ILE A 73 31.25 -3.09 16.20
C ILE A 73 31.29 -4.33 17.09
N ILE A 74 30.36 -5.26 16.92
CA ILE A 74 30.23 -6.43 17.80
C ILE A 74 31.38 -7.42 17.60
N ASN A 75 31.81 -7.62 16.35
CA ASN A 75 32.93 -8.49 16.00
C ASN A 75 34.30 -7.79 16.16
N LYS A 76 34.31 -6.50 16.56
CA LYS A 76 35.52 -5.70 16.81
C LYS A 76 36.45 -5.63 15.60
N HIS A 77 35.87 -5.41 14.42
CA HIS A 77 36.65 -5.25 13.20
C HIS A 77 37.57 -4.03 13.32
N GLU A 78 38.81 -4.16 12.82
CA GLU A 78 39.81 -3.07 12.86
C GLU A 78 39.37 -1.82 12.10
N TYR A 79 38.40 -1.97 11.18
CA TYR A 79 37.84 -0.91 10.34
C TYR A 79 36.44 -0.47 10.77
N ALA A 80 35.97 -0.87 11.95
CA ALA A 80 34.67 -0.45 12.45
C ALA A 80 34.57 1.08 12.48
N GLN A 81 33.57 1.63 11.76
CA GLN A 81 33.40 3.07 11.61
C GLN A 81 33.08 3.76 12.94
N TYR A 82 32.40 3.05 13.83
CA TYR A 82 31.95 3.56 15.12
C TYR A 82 32.61 2.83 16.29
N PRO A 83 32.93 3.54 17.40
CA PRO A 83 33.53 2.93 18.58
C PRO A 83 32.54 2.14 19.45
N SER A 84 31.22 2.31 19.23
CA SER A 84 30.16 1.63 19.98
C SER A 84 28.82 1.75 19.27
N VAL A 85 27.88 0.84 19.58
CA VAL A 85 26.50 0.88 19.06
C VAL A 85 25.82 2.21 19.40
N GLY A 86 25.99 2.71 20.62
CA GLY A 86 25.41 4.00 21.02
C GLY A 86 25.92 5.19 20.20
N ALA A 87 27.18 5.17 19.77
CA ALA A 87 27.74 6.21 18.90
C ALA A 87 27.15 6.15 17.48
N MET A 88 27.03 4.92 16.92
CA MET A 88 26.39 4.68 15.63
C MET A 88 24.93 5.15 15.63
N LEU A 89 24.14 4.75 16.62
CA LEU A 89 22.72 5.10 16.69
C LEU A 89 22.49 6.60 16.84
N LEU A 90 23.39 7.31 17.53
CA LEU A 90 23.31 8.76 17.69
C LEU A 90 23.60 9.48 16.37
N ASP A 91 24.62 9.03 15.62
CA ASP A 91 25.00 9.62 14.34
C ASP A 91 23.89 9.42 13.29
N LEU A 92 23.28 8.23 13.27
CA LEU A 92 22.13 7.90 12.42
C LEU A 92 20.80 8.54 12.88
N GLY A 93 20.80 9.30 13.97
CA GLY A 93 19.61 9.98 14.48
C GLY A 93 18.52 9.07 15.06
N LEU A 94 18.81 7.79 15.31
CA LEU A 94 17.88 6.83 15.92
C LEU A 94 17.73 7.02 17.43
N ILE A 95 18.66 7.76 18.04
CA ILE A 95 18.59 8.24 19.41
C ILE A 95 19.01 9.72 19.47
N ASP A 96 18.53 10.42 20.48
CA ASP A 96 18.83 11.83 20.75
C ASP A 96 20.02 12.02 21.70
N ASN A 97 20.38 10.97 22.45
CA ASN A 97 21.38 11.05 23.50
C ASN A 97 22.07 9.69 23.73
N ILE A 98 23.41 9.69 23.77
CA ILE A 98 24.23 8.50 24.04
C ILE A 98 24.00 7.88 25.43
N HIS A 99 23.41 8.64 26.35
CA HIS A 99 23.03 8.17 27.69
C HIS A 99 21.61 7.58 27.74
N ASN A 100 20.87 7.53 26.63
CA ASN A 100 19.59 6.87 26.53
C ASN A 100 19.77 5.34 26.47
N THR A 101 20.32 4.78 27.55
CA THR A 101 20.76 3.38 27.63
C THR A 101 19.61 2.39 27.42
N ARG A 102 18.39 2.77 27.81
CA ARG A 102 17.19 1.97 27.55
C ARG A 102 16.93 1.85 26.05
N ARG A 103 16.87 2.97 25.33
CA ARG A 103 16.61 2.99 23.88
C ARG A 103 17.74 2.31 23.09
N ILE A 104 18.99 2.55 23.49
CA ILE A 104 20.15 1.88 22.91
C ILE A 104 20.00 0.36 23.07
N LYS A 105 19.63 -0.13 24.26
CA LYS A 105 19.43 -1.55 24.51
C LYS A 105 18.30 -2.13 23.67
N GLU A 106 17.16 -1.44 23.57
CA GLU A 106 16.03 -1.87 22.73
C GLU A 106 16.45 -2.06 21.27
N ILE A 107 17.08 -1.05 20.67
CA ILE A 107 17.54 -1.13 19.28
C ILE A 107 18.62 -2.20 19.12
N THR A 108 19.54 -2.33 20.09
CA THR A 108 20.59 -3.36 20.05
C THR A 108 20.01 -4.78 20.10
N ASP A 109 19.02 -5.01 20.97
CA ASP A 109 18.35 -6.31 21.09
C ASP A 109 17.60 -6.64 19.78
N TRP A 110 16.96 -5.65 19.14
CA TRP A 110 16.35 -5.79 17.81
C TRP A 110 17.38 -6.11 16.72
N LEU A 111 18.48 -5.35 16.63
CA LEU A 111 19.56 -5.59 15.66
C LEU A 111 20.09 -7.02 15.76
N LYS A 112 20.30 -7.47 17.00
CA LYS A 112 20.72 -8.84 17.29
C LYS A 112 19.70 -9.87 16.78
N ALA A 113 18.42 -9.68 17.09
CA ALA A 113 17.35 -10.59 16.66
C ALA A 113 17.25 -10.66 15.12
N CYS A 114 17.40 -9.53 14.43
CA CYS A 114 17.42 -9.45 12.97
C CYS A 114 18.57 -10.25 12.34
N GLN A 115 19.70 -10.41 13.03
CA GLN A 115 20.84 -11.21 12.57
C GLN A 115 20.74 -12.70 12.92
N GLU A 116 19.72 -13.13 13.66
CA GLU A 116 19.55 -14.55 14.00
C GLU A 116 19.16 -15.38 12.77
N LYS A 117 19.51 -16.67 12.79
CA LYS A 117 19.14 -17.60 11.72
C LYS A 117 17.63 -17.89 11.81
N PRO A 118 16.84 -17.69 10.73
CA PRO A 118 15.42 -17.99 10.75
C PRO A 118 15.14 -19.48 10.87
N ASN A 119 14.07 -19.80 11.60
CA ASN A 119 13.56 -21.16 11.73
C ASN A 119 12.87 -21.63 10.44
N PRO A 120 12.67 -22.96 10.25
CA PRO A 120 11.86 -23.48 9.16
C PRO A 120 10.47 -22.80 9.12
N PRO A 121 9.93 -22.48 7.92
CA PRO A 121 10.40 -22.87 6.59
C PRO A 121 11.52 -22.01 5.99
N TYR A 122 11.89 -20.89 6.62
CA TYR A 122 12.74 -19.83 6.05
C TYR A 122 14.25 -20.05 6.22
N ARG A 123 14.68 -21.29 6.56
CA ARG A 123 16.08 -21.64 6.83
C ARG A 123 17.06 -21.35 5.68
N ASN A 124 16.56 -21.13 4.47
CA ASN A 124 17.34 -20.79 3.29
C ASN A 124 17.91 -19.37 3.36
N TYR A 125 17.28 -18.46 4.10
CA TYR A 125 17.78 -17.09 4.33
C TYR A 125 18.89 -17.08 5.37
N ARG A 126 19.88 -16.19 5.24
CA ARG A 126 21.03 -16.14 6.15
C ARG A 126 20.61 -15.66 7.53
N ILE A 127 19.79 -14.62 7.58
CA ILE A 127 19.35 -13.93 8.79
C ILE A 127 17.85 -13.60 8.75
N MET A 128 17.25 -13.27 9.89
CA MET A 128 15.83 -12.90 10.02
C MET A 128 15.48 -11.69 9.14
N ALA A 129 16.36 -10.69 9.08
CA ALA A 129 16.14 -9.48 8.27
C ALA A 129 15.95 -9.78 6.78
N GLU A 130 16.69 -10.75 6.23
CA GLU A 130 16.55 -11.17 4.83
C GLU A 130 15.28 -11.98 4.58
N ALA A 131 14.79 -12.70 5.58
CA ALA A 131 13.57 -13.50 5.47
C ALA A 131 12.30 -12.66 5.62
N PHE A 132 12.40 -11.55 6.34
CA PHE A 132 11.29 -10.67 6.73
C PHE A 132 11.69 -9.20 6.57
N PRO A 133 12.01 -8.76 5.33
CA PRO A 133 12.48 -7.40 5.08
C PRO A 133 11.40 -6.36 5.40
N GLU A 134 10.13 -6.67 5.18
CA GLU A 134 9.03 -5.74 5.42
C GLU A 134 8.82 -5.50 6.92
N GLU A 135 8.86 -6.56 7.73
CA GLU A 135 8.78 -6.49 9.19
C GLU A 135 10.01 -5.76 9.78
N THR A 136 11.19 -6.00 9.22
CA THR A 136 12.42 -5.30 9.60
C THR A 136 12.31 -3.81 9.29
N THR A 137 11.72 -3.45 8.15
CA THR A 137 11.49 -2.06 7.74
C THR A 137 10.50 -1.36 8.65
N ALA A 138 9.37 -2.00 8.98
CA ALA A 138 8.38 -1.43 9.89
C ALA A 138 9.01 -1.13 11.27
N GLU A 139 9.78 -2.06 11.82
CA GLU A 139 10.42 -1.84 13.11
C GLU A 139 11.50 -0.74 13.04
N TYR A 140 12.31 -0.71 11.98
CA TYR A 140 13.27 0.38 11.74
C TYR A 140 12.58 1.75 11.65
N LEU A 141 11.48 1.86 10.91
CA LEU A 141 10.69 3.09 10.80
C LEU A 141 10.06 3.48 12.14
N THR A 142 9.66 2.51 12.95
CA THR A 142 9.22 2.75 14.33
C THR A 142 10.33 3.36 15.17
N PHE A 143 11.57 2.87 15.02
CA PHE A 143 12.72 3.47 15.68
C PHE A 143 13.01 4.89 15.21
N ARG A 144 13.01 5.11 13.89
CA ARG A 144 13.38 6.38 13.24
C ARG A 144 12.35 7.49 13.43
N THR A 145 11.07 7.16 13.30
CA THR A 145 9.98 8.16 13.33
C THR A 145 9.39 8.34 14.72
N GLY A 146 9.58 7.37 15.61
CA GLY A 146 8.97 7.37 16.94
C GLY A 146 7.46 7.09 16.97
N LYS A 147 6.86 6.74 15.82
CA LYS A 147 5.46 6.32 15.68
C LYS A 147 5.40 4.82 15.39
N GLN A 148 4.34 4.12 15.76
CA GLN A 148 4.19 2.69 15.47
C GLN A 148 3.96 2.44 13.96
N TRP A 149 4.79 1.56 13.39
CA TRP A 149 4.65 1.05 12.03
C TRP A 149 4.35 -0.45 12.06
N SER A 150 3.62 -0.91 11.06
CA SER A 150 3.16 -2.29 10.96
C SER A 150 3.21 -2.79 9.52
N THR A 151 2.93 -4.07 9.36
CA THR A 151 2.82 -4.73 8.06
C THR A 151 1.46 -5.38 7.89
N ASP A 152 1.00 -5.45 6.64
CA ASP A 152 -0.18 -6.21 6.26
C ASP A 152 0.02 -6.77 4.84
N SER A 153 -0.95 -7.49 4.30
CA SER A 153 -0.85 -8.07 2.97
C SER A 153 -2.18 -8.20 2.25
N ALA A 154 -2.09 -8.20 0.92
CA ALA A 154 -3.21 -8.38 0.03
C ALA A 154 -2.93 -9.49 -0.99
N ARG A 155 -4.01 -10.07 -1.53
CA ARG A 155 -3.96 -11.09 -2.59
C ARG A 155 -4.87 -10.70 -3.74
N GLY A 156 -4.43 -10.93 -4.97
CA GLY A 156 -5.20 -10.62 -6.17
C GLY A 156 -6.11 -11.77 -6.59
N TYR A 157 -6.57 -11.75 -7.83
CA TYR A 157 -7.40 -12.81 -8.41
C TYR A 157 -6.61 -14.05 -8.82
N SER A 158 -5.34 -13.89 -9.23
CA SER A 158 -4.53 -14.98 -9.75
C SER A 158 -3.72 -15.67 -8.66
N GLN A 159 -3.45 -16.96 -8.86
CA GLN A 159 -2.57 -17.70 -7.96
C GLN A 159 -1.16 -17.12 -8.00
N GLY A 160 -0.71 -16.56 -6.88
CA GLY A 160 0.60 -15.90 -6.77
C GLY A 160 0.52 -14.39 -6.70
N ASP A 161 -0.63 -13.78 -7.00
CA ASP A 161 -0.85 -12.34 -6.81
C ASP A 161 -0.84 -12.03 -5.31
N TYR A 162 0.26 -11.45 -4.84
CA TYR A 162 0.49 -11.17 -3.44
C TYR A 162 1.41 -9.97 -3.29
N VAL A 163 1.01 -9.06 -2.41
CA VAL A 163 1.85 -7.95 -1.96
C VAL A 163 1.84 -7.87 -0.45
N LYS A 164 2.94 -7.38 0.11
CA LYS A 164 3.00 -6.90 1.48
C LYS A 164 2.96 -5.37 1.47
N MET A 165 2.41 -4.81 2.53
CA MET A 165 2.43 -3.37 2.74
C MET A 165 3.13 -3.04 4.05
N VAL A 166 3.86 -1.92 4.06
CA VAL A 166 4.43 -1.30 5.27
C VAL A 166 3.78 0.06 5.43
N TYR A 167 3.24 0.34 6.63
CA TYR A 167 2.43 1.54 6.88
C TYR A 167 2.53 1.98 8.35
N CYS A 168 2.18 3.24 8.64
CA CYS A 168 2.15 3.78 9.99
C CYS A 168 0.77 3.59 10.64
N GLU A 169 0.68 2.80 11.72
CA GLU A 169 -0.59 2.44 12.37
C GLU A 169 -1.20 3.60 13.18
N GLU A 170 -0.37 4.53 13.67
CA GLU A 170 -0.82 5.63 14.53
C GLU A 170 -1.61 6.72 13.78
N LEU A 171 -1.64 6.70 12.45
CA LEU A 171 -2.36 7.68 11.67
C LEU A 171 -3.81 7.25 11.43
N GLU A 172 -4.76 8.15 11.72
CA GLU A 172 -6.19 7.93 11.45
C GLU A 172 -6.46 7.56 9.98
N HIS A 173 -5.54 7.93 9.08
CA HIS A 173 -5.60 7.63 7.66
C HIS A 173 -5.68 6.11 7.36
N TYR A 174 -5.04 5.26 8.18
CA TYR A 174 -5.05 3.80 7.99
C TYR A 174 -5.88 3.03 9.03
N LYS A 175 -6.78 3.70 9.75
CA LYS A 175 -7.60 3.10 10.82
C LYS A 175 -8.43 1.89 10.38
N ASP A 176 -8.84 1.87 9.11
CA ASP A 176 -9.67 0.81 8.51
C ASP A 176 -8.81 -0.30 7.85
N GLY A 177 -7.50 -0.27 8.09
CA GLY A 177 -6.51 -1.17 7.50
C GLY A 177 -6.07 -0.76 6.10
N VAL A 178 -5.00 -1.39 5.61
CA VAL A 178 -4.38 -1.04 4.32
C VAL A 178 -4.64 -2.04 3.20
N GLN A 179 -5.36 -3.14 3.49
CA GLN A 179 -5.56 -4.23 2.54
C GLN A 179 -6.18 -3.78 1.20
N HIS A 180 -7.07 -2.80 1.23
CA HIS A 180 -7.71 -2.28 0.04
C HIS A 180 -6.72 -1.62 -0.94
N TYR A 181 -5.70 -0.91 -0.46
CA TYR A 181 -4.63 -0.38 -1.31
C TYR A 181 -3.90 -1.50 -2.07
N GLY A 182 -3.51 -2.56 -1.37
CA GLY A 182 -2.85 -3.71 -1.98
C GLY A 182 -3.74 -4.46 -2.98
N LYS A 183 -5.06 -4.48 -2.75
CA LYS A 183 -6.04 -5.04 -3.69
C LYS A 183 -6.15 -4.21 -4.96
N ILE A 184 -6.27 -2.89 -4.83
CA ILE A 184 -6.31 -1.95 -5.97
C ILE A 184 -5.03 -2.08 -6.80
N TRP A 185 -3.87 -2.13 -6.14
CA TRP A 185 -2.58 -2.30 -6.82
C TRP A 185 -2.50 -3.61 -7.62
N LEU A 186 -3.08 -4.70 -7.09
CA LEU A 186 -3.17 -6.00 -7.77
C LEU A 186 -4.27 -6.07 -8.84
N GLY A 187 -4.99 -4.97 -9.10
CA GLY A 187 -6.12 -4.95 -10.03
C GLY A 187 -7.38 -5.65 -9.51
N ALA A 188 -7.44 -5.97 -8.21
CA ALA A 188 -8.58 -6.58 -7.55
C ALA A 188 -9.55 -5.53 -7.00
N ALA A 189 -10.05 -4.70 -7.92
CA ALA A 189 -10.95 -3.59 -7.64
C ALA A 189 -11.87 -3.34 -8.84
N THR A 190 -12.91 -2.53 -8.62
CA THR A 190 -13.85 -2.09 -9.66
C THR A 190 -13.95 -0.57 -9.64
N GLU A 191 -13.85 0.07 -10.81
CA GLU A 191 -14.06 1.51 -10.98
C GLU A 191 -15.50 1.83 -11.39
N PHE A 192 -16.00 2.98 -10.96
CA PHE A 192 -17.32 3.51 -11.27
C PHE A 192 -17.27 4.98 -11.70
N TYR A 193 -18.19 5.33 -12.60
CA TYR A 193 -18.60 6.71 -12.86
C TYR A 193 -19.85 7.06 -12.06
N VAL A 194 -19.93 8.32 -11.61
CA VAL A 194 -21.17 8.96 -11.14
C VAL A 194 -21.61 9.96 -12.21
N ILE A 195 -22.81 9.77 -12.75
CA ILE A 195 -23.38 10.55 -13.84
C ILE A 195 -24.59 11.32 -13.31
N ASN A 196 -24.57 12.64 -13.44
CA ASN A 196 -25.65 13.53 -13.06
C ASN A 196 -26.67 13.65 -14.20
N LEU A 197 -27.96 13.54 -13.86
CA LEU A 197 -29.07 13.66 -14.80
C LEU A 197 -29.81 14.99 -14.65
N ASP A 198 -30.30 15.55 -15.76
CA ASP A 198 -31.23 16.68 -15.74
C ASP A 198 -32.68 16.25 -15.45
N GLU A 199 -33.60 17.22 -15.48
CA GLU A 199 -35.04 16.98 -15.29
C GLU A 199 -35.69 16.10 -16.38
N ASN A 200 -35.03 15.93 -17.53
CA ASN A 200 -35.46 15.07 -18.63
C ASN A 200 -34.81 13.68 -18.58
N GLY A 201 -33.85 13.46 -17.68
CA GLY A 201 -33.08 12.23 -17.57
C GLY A 201 -31.86 12.16 -18.51
N GLU A 202 -31.42 13.29 -19.06
CA GLU A 202 -30.24 13.39 -19.92
C GLU A 202 -28.97 13.60 -19.10
N GLU A 203 -27.84 13.03 -19.54
CA GLU A 203 -26.55 13.15 -18.86
C GLU A 203 -26.01 14.59 -18.96
N VAL A 204 -25.71 15.22 -17.82
CA VAL A 204 -25.21 16.61 -17.74
C VAL A 204 -23.74 16.67 -17.36
N ASP A 205 -23.31 15.79 -16.46
CA ASP A 205 -21.96 15.78 -15.90
C ASP A 205 -21.60 14.36 -15.47
N THR A 206 -20.32 14.01 -15.60
CA THR A 206 -19.80 12.67 -15.30
C THR A 206 -18.50 12.78 -14.54
N CYS A 207 -18.47 12.22 -13.34
CA CYS A 207 -17.30 12.14 -12.48
C CYS A 207 -16.82 10.68 -12.40
N GLY A 208 -15.53 10.43 -12.65
CA GLY A 208 -14.90 9.10 -12.58
C GLY A 208 -13.94 8.95 -11.40
N GLY A 209 -13.24 7.82 -11.34
CA GLY A 209 -12.25 7.55 -10.30
C GLY A 209 -12.81 7.01 -8.98
N TYR A 210 -14.08 6.60 -8.93
CA TYR A 210 -14.63 5.92 -7.75
C TYR A 210 -14.22 4.45 -7.79
N ILE A 211 -13.11 4.12 -7.12
CA ILE A 211 -12.53 2.77 -7.12
C ILE A 211 -12.87 2.07 -5.81
N ILE A 212 -13.53 0.91 -5.90
CA ILE A 212 -13.81 0.04 -4.75
C ILE A 212 -12.95 -1.21 -4.85
N ALA A 213 -12.10 -1.43 -3.85
CA ALA A 213 -11.42 -2.71 -3.70
C ALA A 213 -12.41 -3.83 -3.35
N ASP A 214 -12.19 -5.03 -3.84
CA ASP A 214 -13.06 -6.18 -3.56
C ASP A 214 -13.18 -6.54 -2.07
N SER A 215 -12.21 -6.09 -1.25
CA SER A 215 -12.27 -6.24 0.21
C SER A 215 -13.20 -5.26 0.91
N GLN A 216 -13.65 -4.20 0.23
CA GLN A 216 -14.46 -3.13 0.81
C GLN A 216 -15.97 -3.34 0.66
N ALA A 217 -16.42 -4.16 -0.29
CA ALA A 217 -17.84 -4.39 -0.56
C ALA A 217 -18.12 -5.89 -0.83
N TRP A 218 -19.13 -6.44 -0.17
CA TRP A 218 -19.53 -7.83 -0.37
C TRP A 218 -20.48 -8.01 -1.55
N ASP A 219 -21.40 -7.07 -1.73
CA ASP A 219 -22.40 -7.08 -2.78
C ASP A 219 -22.58 -5.70 -3.44
N ASP A 220 -23.50 -5.63 -4.40
CA ASP A 220 -23.74 -4.42 -5.19
C ASP A 220 -24.40 -3.30 -4.39
N GLU A 221 -25.14 -3.61 -3.32
CA GLU A 221 -25.73 -2.60 -2.44
C GLU A 221 -24.66 -1.92 -1.60
N ASP A 222 -23.69 -2.69 -1.09
CA ASP A 222 -22.51 -2.15 -0.41
C ASP A 222 -21.74 -1.19 -1.33
N ARG A 223 -21.54 -1.58 -2.60
CA ARG A 223 -20.86 -0.73 -3.60
C ARG A 223 -21.59 0.57 -3.82
N LYS A 224 -22.90 0.49 -4.05
CA LYS A 224 -23.76 1.65 -4.25
C LYS A 224 -23.66 2.61 -3.08
N LYS A 225 -23.75 2.10 -1.85
CA LYS A 225 -23.69 2.89 -0.63
C LYS A 225 -22.36 3.62 -0.47
N LEU A 226 -21.23 2.92 -0.67
CA LEU A 226 -19.89 3.52 -0.61
C LEU A 226 -19.72 4.66 -1.62
N ILE A 227 -20.13 4.44 -2.88
CA ILE A 227 -20.03 5.47 -3.91
C ILE A 227 -20.92 6.66 -3.59
N CYS A 228 -22.14 6.43 -3.10
CA CYS A 228 -23.02 7.51 -2.67
C CYS A 228 -22.40 8.33 -1.54
N GLU A 229 -21.77 7.67 -0.56
CA GLU A 229 -21.06 8.33 0.53
C GLU A 229 -19.88 9.17 0.02
N TRP A 230 -19.02 8.61 -0.83
CA TRP A 230 -17.85 9.31 -1.38
C TRP A 230 -18.22 10.46 -2.32
N ALA A 231 -19.27 10.30 -3.12
CA ALA A 231 -19.77 11.34 -4.02
C ALA A 231 -20.66 12.37 -3.31
N GLY A 232 -21.07 12.10 -2.06
CA GLY A 232 -21.96 12.99 -1.29
C GLY A 232 -23.38 13.06 -1.85
N ILE A 233 -23.89 11.98 -2.45
CA ILE A 233 -25.21 11.93 -3.10
C ILE A 233 -26.20 11.04 -2.33
N PRO A 234 -27.53 11.28 -2.44
CA PRO A 234 -28.53 10.44 -1.79
C PRO A 234 -28.69 9.08 -2.48
N GLU A 235 -28.55 7.99 -1.72
CA GLU A 235 -28.65 6.61 -2.23
C GLU A 235 -30.01 6.31 -2.89
N ASP A 236 -31.07 6.93 -2.39
CA ASP A 236 -32.44 6.79 -2.87
C ASP A 236 -32.75 7.58 -4.16
N GLU A 237 -31.81 8.44 -4.57
CA GLU A 237 -31.83 9.18 -5.84
C GLU A 237 -30.81 8.60 -6.86
N ALA A 238 -30.06 7.58 -6.47
CA ALA A 238 -29.03 6.93 -7.30
C ALA A 238 -29.48 5.55 -7.82
N LEU A 239 -29.15 5.26 -9.07
CA LEU A 239 -29.29 3.95 -9.71
C LEU A 239 -27.90 3.34 -9.94
N LEU A 240 -27.69 2.07 -9.59
CA LEU A 240 -26.46 1.35 -9.90
C LEU A 240 -26.62 0.53 -11.20
N GLU A 241 -25.70 0.68 -12.13
CA GLU A 241 -25.58 -0.07 -13.38
C GLU A 241 -24.30 -0.92 -13.37
N MET A 242 -24.47 -2.24 -13.30
CA MET A 242 -23.40 -3.23 -13.32
C MET A 242 -23.31 -3.91 -14.69
N ILE A 243 -22.12 -4.34 -15.07
CA ILE A 243 -21.88 -5.09 -16.31
C ILE A 243 -22.34 -6.55 -16.10
N ASP A 244 -23.41 -6.95 -16.77
CA ASP A 244 -23.98 -8.31 -16.69
C ASP A 244 -23.38 -9.29 -17.74
N SER A 245 -22.87 -8.80 -18.86
CA SER A 245 -22.16 -9.64 -19.84
C SER A 245 -21.29 -8.81 -20.79
N TYR A 246 -20.23 -9.43 -21.34
CA TYR A 246 -19.45 -8.87 -22.44
C TYR A 246 -19.74 -9.60 -23.75
N LYS A 247 -19.83 -8.86 -24.86
CA LYS A 247 -19.90 -9.44 -26.22
C LYS A 247 -18.72 -8.93 -27.04
N THR A 248 -17.81 -9.82 -27.42
CA THR A 248 -16.73 -9.48 -28.36
C THR A 248 -17.33 -9.32 -29.76
N VAL A 249 -17.46 -8.09 -30.25
CA VAL A 249 -17.91 -7.85 -31.63
C VAL A 249 -16.70 -7.83 -32.55
N MET A 250 -16.37 -8.96 -33.19
CA MET A 250 -15.46 -8.94 -34.34
C MET A 250 -16.22 -8.35 -35.55
N GLN A 251 -16.03 -7.06 -35.82
CA GLN A 251 -16.56 -6.42 -37.02
C GLN A 251 -15.70 -6.78 -38.23
N TYR A 252 -16.28 -7.55 -39.17
CA TYR A 252 -15.71 -7.79 -40.49
C TYR A 252 -16.49 -6.99 -41.54
N THR A 253 -15.79 -6.13 -42.27
CA THR A 253 -16.33 -5.52 -43.49
C THR A 253 -16.05 -6.43 -44.68
N TYR A 254 -17.12 -6.96 -45.29
CA TYR A 254 -17.04 -7.77 -46.50
C TYR A 254 -17.18 -6.88 -47.73
N ARG A 255 -16.29 -7.05 -48.71
CA ARG A 255 -16.48 -6.47 -50.05
C ARG A 255 -17.35 -7.41 -50.89
N THR A 256 -18.27 -6.85 -51.65
CA THR A 256 -18.99 -7.60 -52.70
C THR A 256 -18.04 -7.80 -53.88
N VAL A 257 -17.91 -9.03 -54.38
CA VAL A 257 -17.23 -9.39 -55.63
C VAL A 257 -18.28 -9.79 -56.64
#